data_AF-A0AAE3JGJ9-F1
#
_entry.id   AF-A0AAE3JGJ9-F1
#
_cell.length_a   1.000
_cell.length_b   1.000
_cell.length_c   1.000
_cell.angle_alpha   90.00
_cell.angle_beta   90.00
_cell.angle_gamma   90.00
#
_symmetry.space_group_name_H-M   'P 1'
#
loop_
_entity.id
_entity.type
_entity.pdbx_description
1 polymer ?
#
loop_
_entity_poly.entity_id
_entity_poly.type
_entity_poly.pdbx_seq_one_letter_code
_entity_poly.pdbx_strand_id
1 'polypeptide(L)'
;MENKFYIKKLDSYEKASEISKIRMGTEPSYDLDLLPSVQMQKEMREFLKYRGQQLGAEKFYTERRFYHHLCKMLQTRRDRPESFLDWDKEKWKQQMKIWLLQQRLPLTEIAKSHCGNETVSQAKTLHYIDRLIDYFLDLRDADVDEMTKDVWQLEKLDIQVKQDLTRTTRIINFKEISQQDLREEVKKAIYFQLKTESIGTVKKEMTAIRRFSRYLKENNKEVDSCSKLDRKIMEEYLIYMKTEDTGTKRYRAELTRLRALLNMVADVYQYPQVKDLILNRDIPPDIRGEIKIYSDQELKRFNAFLTKVDVQTARLMLIHQMLGTRMSDTLTLRTDCLIEKDGETIIQIHQMKTHFYEKPISQELAVLIKEAIRYREKEHGKGKYIFTSLSDPSKPMKYATVQQKITDKIYQENLRDDKGEYFGFGSHMYRHIYGMKLAEMHVDDWTIARLLGHRSLRNVKYYRKMSNKILADDTRKTRNRLSKMVLECLEGWEEEYEQIRFDDSLQ
;
A
#
# COMPACT_ATOMS: atom_id res chain seq x y z
N MET A 1 -24.53 -9.27 41.35
CA MET A 1 -24.61 -8.90 39.92
C MET A 1 -23.38 -9.46 39.24
N GLU A 2 -23.52 -10.27 38.19
CA GLU A 2 -22.36 -10.79 37.45
C GLU A 2 -21.58 -9.62 36.82
N ASN A 3 -20.25 -9.57 37.03
CA ASN A 3 -19.41 -8.49 36.51
C ASN A 3 -19.04 -8.73 35.03
N LYS A 4 -20.06 -8.80 34.18
CA LYS A 4 -19.90 -9.12 32.75
C LYS A 4 -20.03 -7.88 31.87
N PHE A 5 -19.37 -7.90 30.72
CA PHE A 5 -19.58 -6.96 29.62
C PHE A 5 -20.29 -7.69 28.48
N TYR A 6 -21.58 -7.40 28.28
CA TYR A 6 -22.42 -8.08 27.29
C TYR A 6 -22.30 -7.46 25.90
N ILE A 7 -21.94 -8.27 24.91
CA ILE A 7 -21.80 -7.85 23.51
C ILE A 7 -23.17 -7.53 22.89
N LYS A 8 -24.24 -8.15 23.38
CA LYS A 8 -25.62 -7.86 22.95
C LYS A 8 -26.02 -6.40 23.11
N LYS A 9 -25.37 -5.65 24.01
CA LYS A 9 -25.65 -4.24 24.29
C LYS A 9 -24.97 -3.28 23.30
N LEU A 10 -24.26 -3.79 22.29
CA LEU A 10 -23.64 -2.97 21.25
C LEU A 10 -24.63 -2.76 20.09
N ASP A 11 -24.73 -1.54 19.58
CA ASP A 11 -25.50 -1.21 18.35
C ASP A 11 -25.09 -2.10 17.16
N SER A 12 -23.81 -2.50 17.11
CA SER A 12 -23.27 -3.35 16.07
C SER A 12 -23.76 -4.80 16.16
N TYR A 13 -24.28 -5.24 17.31
CA TYR A 13 -24.89 -6.56 17.49
C TYR A 13 -26.32 -6.57 16.95
N GLU A 14 -27.09 -5.51 17.16
CA GLU A 14 -28.45 -5.39 16.61
C GLU A 14 -28.44 -5.46 15.08
N LYS A 15 -27.47 -4.78 14.47
CA LYS A 15 -27.24 -4.75 13.02
C LYS A 15 -26.59 -6.02 12.45
N ALA A 16 -26.20 -6.98 13.29
CA ALA A 16 -25.55 -8.20 12.83
C ALA A 16 -26.57 -9.16 12.18
N SER A 17 -26.11 -9.96 11.22
CA SER A 17 -26.94 -11.00 10.60
C SER A 17 -27.35 -12.07 11.62
N GLU A 18 -28.48 -12.74 11.39
CA GLU A 18 -28.92 -13.85 12.27
C GLU A 18 -27.88 -14.98 12.34
N ILE A 19 -27.20 -15.27 11.23
CA ILE A 19 -26.08 -16.24 11.20
C ILE A 19 -24.95 -15.80 12.14
N SER A 20 -24.59 -14.52 12.12
CA SER A 20 -23.56 -13.97 13.02
C SER A 20 -24.01 -14.03 14.48
N LYS A 21 -25.28 -13.75 14.78
CA LYS A 21 -25.83 -13.85 16.14
C LYS A 21 -25.79 -15.29 16.67
N ILE A 22 -26.17 -16.26 15.85
CA ILE A 22 -26.08 -17.70 16.20
C ILE A 22 -24.64 -18.10 16.51
N ARG A 23 -23.66 -17.67 15.69
CA ARG A 23 -22.23 -17.97 15.92
C ARG A 23 -21.68 -17.38 17.23
N MET A 24 -22.20 -16.23 17.67
CA MET A 24 -21.81 -15.60 18.92
C MET A 24 -22.42 -16.29 20.16
N GLY A 25 -23.45 -17.11 19.96
CA GLY A 25 -24.13 -17.86 21.01
C GLY A 25 -25.19 -17.04 21.74
N THR A 26 -25.78 -17.64 22.77
CA THR A 26 -26.96 -17.10 23.46
C THR A 26 -26.65 -15.90 24.35
N GLU A 27 -25.49 -15.84 25.02
CA GLU A 27 -25.10 -14.69 25.86
C GLU A 27 -23.63 -14.31 25.67
N PRO A 28 -23.27 -13.73 24.50
CA PRO A 28 -21.90 -13.35 24.24
C PRO A 28 -21.48 -12.22 25.19
N SER A 29 -20.53 -12.52 26.07
CA SER A 29 -20.01 -11.58 27.06
C SER A 29 -18.53 -11.81 27.36
N TYR A 30 -17.88 -10.78 27.90
CA TYR A 30 -16.58 -10.86 28.56
C TYR A 30 -16.80 -10.91 30.06
N ASP A 31 -16.23 -11.91 30.73
CA ASP A 31 -16.29 -12.06 32.17
C ASP A 31 -15.12 -11.32 32.83
N LEU A 32 -15.41 -10.22 33.51
CA LEU A 32 -14.37 -9.38 34.13
C LEU A 32 -13.88 -9.96 35.46
N ASP A 33 -14.65 -10.84 36.11
CA ASP A 33 -14.24 -11.47 37.37
C ASP A 33 -13.01 -12.39 37.20
N LEU A 34 -12.64 -12.70 35.96
CA LEU A 34 -11.40 -13.41 35.63
C LEU A 34 -10.12 -12.58 35.84
N LEU A 35 -10.23 -11.25 35.99
CA LEU A 35 -9.10 -10.36 36.25
C LEU A 35 -8.79 -10.26 37.75
N PRO A 36 -7.52 -10.14 38.13
CA PRO A 36 -7.08 -10.33 39.52
C PRO A 36 -7.43 -9.17 40.46
N SER A 37 -7.64 -7.96 39.95
CA SER A 37 -7.91 -6.77 40.76
C SER A 37 -9.16 -6.02 40.28
N VAL A 38 -9.82 -5.31 41.21
CA VAL A 38 -10.96 -4.44 40.89
C VAL A 38 -10.55 -3.30 39.95
N GLN A 39 -9.31 -2.83 40.06
CA GLN A 39 -8.77 -1.78 39.20
C GLN A 39 -8.64 -2.27 37.74
N MET A 40 -8.07 -3.45 37.49
CA MET A 40 -8.01 -4.04 36.14
C MET A 40 -9.40 -4.32 35.57
N GLN A 41 -10.38 -4.71 36.40
CA GLN A 41 -11.76 -4.90 35.96
C GLN A 41 -12.38 -3.60 35.43
N LYS A 42 -12.16 -2.48 36.13
CA LYS A 42 -12.60 -1.15 35.69
C LYS A 42 -11.90 -0.74 34.39
N GLU A 43 -10.58 -0.83 34.36
CA GLU A 43 -9.77 -0.51 33.17
C GLU A 43 -10.20 -1.34 31.95
N MET A 44 -10.32 -2.66 32.10
CA MET A 44 -10.77 -3.54 31.02
C MET A 44 -12.18 -3.16 30.54
N ARG A 45 -13.09 -2.79 31.45
CA ARG A 45 -14.43 -2.35 31.08
C ARG A 45 -14.38 -1.10 30.19
N GLU A 46 -13.51 -0.14 30.49
CA GLU A 46 -13.29 1.06 29.67
C GLU A 46 -12.71 0.71 28.30
N PHE A 47 -11.68 -0.14 28.26
CA PHE A 47 -11.11 -0.63 27.01
C PHE A 47 -12.16 -1.35 26.15
N LEU A 48 -12.99 -2.22 26.73
CA LEU A 48 -14.03 -2.94 26.00
C LEU A 48 -15.11 -2.01 25.47
N LYS A 49 -15.49 -0.94 26.20
CA LYS A 49 -16.40 0.11 25.69
C LYS A 49 -15.80 0.80 24.47
N TYR A 50 -14.55 1.26 24.57
CA TYR A 50 -13.84 1.88 23.45
C TYR A 50 -13.75 0.94 22.24
N ARG A 51 -13.31 -0.31 22.45
CA ARG A 51 -13.16 -1.30 21.38
C ARG A 51 -14.49 -1.70 20.74
N GLY A 52 -15.57 -1.76 21.52
CA GLY A 52 -16.91 -2.07 21.03
C GLY A 52 -17.47 -1.02 20.07
N GLN A 53 -17.07 0.25 20.20
CA GLN A 53 -17.42 1.32 19.26
C GLN A 53 -16.66 1.24 17.94
N GLN A 54 -15.47 0.61 17.95
CA GLN A 54 -14.56 0.54 16.79
C GLN A 54 -14.79 -0.69 15.91
N LEU A 55 -15.48 -1.72 16.41
CA LEU A 55 -15.61 -3.02 15.76
C LEU A 55 -17.07 -3.46 15.61
N GLY A 56 -17.35 -4.18 14.52
CA GLY A 56 -18.59 -4.96 14.41
C GLY A 56 -18.62 -6.09 15.44
N ALA A 57 -19.82 -6.42 15.94
CA ALA A 57 -20.03 -7.35 17.05
C ALA A 57 -19.37 -8.72 16.85
N GLU A 58 -19.44 -9.32 15.65
CA GLU A 58 -18.81 -10.63 15.38
C GLU A 58 -17.30 -10.56 15.53
N LYS A 59 -16.65 -9.54 14.97
CA LYS A 59 -15.21 -9.34 15.12
C LYS A 59 -14.84 -9.07 16.57
N PHE A 60 -15.64 -8.25 17.27
CA PHE A 60 -15.45 -8.00 18.70
C PHE A 60 -15.59 -9.29 19.53
N TYR A 61 -16.53 -10.18 19.20
CA TYR A 61 -16.67 -11.49 19.83
C TYR A 61 -15.45 -12.39 19.58
N THR A 62 -14.87 -12.38 18.36
CA THR A 62 -13.67 -13.18 18.09
C THR A 62 -12.45 -12.75 18.91
N GLU A 63 -12.38 -11.49 19.37
CA GLU A 63 -11.29 -11.02 20.23
C GLU A 63 -11.37 -11.56 21.66
N ARG A 64 -12.55 -12.06 22.08
CA ARG A 64 -12.78 -12.62 23.41
C ARG A 64 -11.82 -13.74 23.78
N ARG A 65 -11.40 -14.56 22.80
CA ARG A 65 -10.42 -15.63 23.06
C ARG A 65 -9.07 -15.08 23.53
N PHE A 66 -8.64 -13.93 23.03
CA PHE A 66 -7.37 -13.31 23.41
C PHE A 66 -7.44 -12.68 24.79
N TYR A 67 -8.61 -12.13 25.14
CA TYR A 67 -8.90 -11.74 26.52
C TYR A 67 -8.78 -12.94 27.48
N HIS A 68 -9.36 -14.09 27.13
CA HIS A 68 -9.22 -15.29 27.97
C HIS A 68 -7.77 -15.78 28.09
N HIS A 69 -6.94 -15.63 27.05
CA HIS A 69 -5.50 -15.91 27.15
C HIS A 69 -4.83 -14.99 28.17
N LEU A 70 -5.14 -13.68 28.15
CA LEU A 70 -4.66 -12.72 29.13
C LEU A 70 -5.06 -13.09 30.56
N CYS A 71 -6.33 -13.40 30.80
CA CYS A 71 -6.80 -13.81 32.13
C CYS A 71 -6.10 -15.08 32.63
N LYS A 72 -5.99 -16.11 31.78
CA LYS A 72 -5.29 -17.36 32.13
C LYS A 72 -3.82 -17.11 32.44
N MET A 73 -3.15 -16.26 31.66
CA MET A 73 -1.77 -15.87 31.93
C MET A 73 -1.65 -15.25 33.32
N LEU A 74 -2.50 -14.28 33.66
CA LEU A 74 -2.48 -13.63 34.97
C LEU A 74 -2.77 -14.60 36.13
N GLN A 75 -3.70 -15.54 35.94
CA GLN A 75 -4.04 -16.54 36.96
C GLN A 75 -2.88 -17.48 37.28
N THR A 76 -2.03 -17.81 36.30
CA THR A 76 -0.84 -18.66 36.51
C THR A 76 0.30 -17.98 37.25
N ARG A 77 0.20 -16.68 37.57
CA ARG A 77 1.28 -15.91 38.21
C ARG A 77 1.04 -15.65 39.70
N ARG A 78 2.15 -15.52 40.42
CA ARG A 78 2.19 -15.10 41.84
C ARG A 78 2.34 -13.58 41.97
N ASP A 79 3.13 -12.95 41.10
CA ASP A 79 3.36 -11.50 41.00
C ASP A 79 2.33 -10.85 40.05
N ARG A 80 1.06 -10.77 40.49
CA ARG A 80 0.00 -10.20 39.63
C ARG A 80 0.01 -8.68 39.74
N PRO A 81 -0.03 -7.94 38.61
CA PRO A 81 -0.22 -6.49 38.65
C PRO A 81 -1.64 -6.16 39.14
N GLU A 82 -1.79 -4.98 39.73
CA GLU A 82 -3.09 -4.42 40.12
C GLU A 82 -3.68 -3.51 39.04
N SER A 83 -2.87 -3.03 38.08
CA SER A 83 -3.26 -2.23 36.93
C SER A 83 -2.57 -2.69 35.64
N PHE A 84 -3.20 -2.45 34.49
CA PHE A 84 -2.54 -2.62 33.18
C PHE A 84 -1.34 -1.69 32.98
N LEU A 85 -1.21 -0.62 33.78
CA LEU A 85 -0.11 0.33 33.73
C LEU A 85 1.09 -0.05 34.63
N ASP A 86 0.97 -1.05 35.49
CA ASP A 86 2.04 -1.44 36.44
C ASP A 86 3.26 -2.04 35.75
N TRP A 87 3.07 -2.63 34.57
CA TRP A 87 4.14 -3.18 33.76
C TRP A 87 4.28 -2.37 32.48
N ASP A 88 5.53 -2.17 32.05
CA ASP A 88 5.80 -1.65 30.73
C ASP A 88 5.33 -2.63 29.64
N LYS A 89 5.18 -2.11 28.41
CA LYS A 89 4.69 -2.86 27.27
C LYS A 89 5.58 -4.06 26.91
N GLU A 90 6.90 -3.94 27.07
CA GLU A 90 7.82 -5.04 26.75
C GLU A 90 7.70 -6.18 27.75
N LYS A 91 7.53 -5.86 29.04
CA LYS A 91 7.24 -6.83 30.10
C LYS A 91 5.91 -7.54 29.84
N TRP A 92 4.84 -6.82 29.50
CA TRP A 92 3.56 -7.45 29.11
C TRP A 92 3.71 -8.41 27.93
N LYS A 93 4.43 -7.99 26.87
CA LYS A 93 4.72 -8.86 25.72
C LYS A 93 5.54 -10.08 26.11
N GLN A 94 6.58 -9.91 26.93
CA GLN A 94 7.45 -10.98 27.38
C GLN A 94 6.68 -12.01 28.19
N GLN A 95 5.85 -11.58 29.16
CA GLN A 95 5.04 -12.50 29.96
C GLN A 95 4.03 -13.26 29.11
N MET A 96 3.40 -12.59 28.14
CA MET A 96 2.48 -13.25 27.22
C MET A 96 3.20 -14.27 26.32
N LYS A 97 4.40 -13.95 25.81
CA LYS A 97 5.21 -14.90 25.04
C LYS A 97 5.58 -16.14 25.86
N ILE A 98 6.02 -15.96 27.11
CA ILE A 98 6.34 -17.07 28.02
C ILE A 98 5.12 -17.97 28.21
N TRP A 99 3.95 -17.38 28.50
CA TRP A 99 2.73 -18.15 28.71
C TRP A 99 2.28 -18.89 27.44
N LEU A 100 2.34 -18.25 26.27
CA LEU A 100 2.01 -18.91 24.99
C LEU A 100 2.90 -20.14 24.75
N LEU A 101 4.21 -20.03 25.00
CA LEU A 101 5.14 -21.16 24.87
C LEU A 101 4.82 -22.30 25.86
N GLN A 102 4.50 -21.97 27.11
CA GLN A 102 4.08 -22.96 28.12
C GLN A 102 2.81 -23.71 27.70
N GLN A 103 1.88 -23.04 27.03
CA GLN A 103 0.65 -23.63 26.48
C GLN A 103 0.84 -24.27 25.09
N ARG A 104 2.07 -24.33 24.57
CA ARG A 104 2.40 -24.82 23.21
C ARG A 104 1.65 -24.08 22.10
N LEU A 105 1.35 -22.80 22.32
CA LEU A 105 0.73 -21.92 21.34
C LEU A 105 1.82 -21.14 20.57
N PRO A 106 1.63 -20.91 19.26
CA PRO A 106 2.66 -20.27 18.45
C PRO A 106 2.77 -18.76 18.75
N LEU A 107 4.00 -18.24 18.68
CA LEU A 107 4.27 -16.80 18.81
C LEU A 107 4.00 -16.01 17.52
N THR A 108 3.91 -16.73 16.40
CA THR A 108 3.69 -16.20 15.06
C THR A 108 2.52 -16.92 14.40
N GLU A 109 1.86 -16.23 13.48
CA GLU A 109 0.85 -16.79 12.61
C GLU A 109 1.39 -16.75 11.18
N ILE A 110 1.23 -17.87 10.48
CA ILE A 110 1.48 -17.93 9.04
C ILE A 110 0.14 -17.71 8.36
N ALA A 111 -0.03 -16.54 7.78
CA ALA A 111 -1.13 -16.28 6.87
C ALA A 111 -0.67 -16.63 5.46
N LYS A 112 -1.20 -17.73 4.92
CA LYS A 112 -1.07 -18.02 3.49
C LYS A 112 -2.09 -17.18 2.76
N SER A 113 -1.65 -16.37 1.81
CA SER A 113 -2.56 -15.82 0.82
C SER A 113 -3.09 -16.95 -0.06
N HIS A 114 -4.21 -16.72 -0.76
CA HIS A 114 -4.69 -17.66 -1.79
C HIS A 114 -3.66 -17.89 -2.91
N CYS A 115 -2.66 -17.01 -3.03
CA CYS A 115 -1.56 -17.14 -3.97
C CYS A 115 -0.35 -17.96 -3.44
N GLY A 116 -0.47 -18.57 -2.26
CA GLY A 116 0.59 -19.39 -1.66
C GLY A 116 1.72 -18.58 -1.01
N ASN A 117 1.70 -17.26 -1.09
CA ASN A 117 2.65 -16.42 -0.38
C ASN A 117 2.38 -16.50 1.13
N GLU A 118 3.40 -16.89 1.88
CA GLU A 118 3.33 -16.97 3.32
C GLU A 118 3.78 -15.63 3.91
N THR A 119 2.87 -15.03 4.66
CA THR A 119 3.20 -13.88 5.49
C THR A 119 3.27 -14.34 6.93
N VAL A 120 4.46 -14.23 7.50
CA VAL A 120 4.68 -14.48 8.91
C VAL A 120 4.39 -13.19 9.67
N SER A 121 3.35 -13.21 10.49
CA SER A 121 3.01 -12.11 11.40
C SER A 121 3.08 -12.59 12.84
N GLN A 122 3.10 -11.65 13.78
CA GLN A 122 3.00 -11.96 15.19
C GLN A 122 1.61 -12.55 15.53
N ALA A 123 1.53 -13.40 16.55
CA ALA A 123 0.27 -13.99 16.99
C ALA A 123 -0.75 -12.92 17.41
N LYS A 124 -2.02 -13.11 17.04
CA LYS A 124 -3.14 -12.19 17.32
C LYS A 124 -3.34 -11.96 18.83
N THR A 125 -2.98 -12.93 19.67
CA THR A 125 -2.96 -12.75 21.14
C THR A 125 -2.01 -11.62 21.52
N LEU A 126 -0.81 -11.60 20.96
CA LEU A 126 0.16 -10.55 21.28
C LEU A 126 -0.28 -9.20 20.71
N HIS A 127 -0.89 -9.17 19.50
CA HIS A 127 -1.50 -7.95 18.97
C HIS A 127 -2.68 -7.45 19.82
N TYR A 128 -3.41 -8.33 20.50
CA TYR A 128 -4.43 -7.93 21.45
C TYR A 128 -3.81 -7.26 22.68
N ILE A 129 -2.71 -7.80 23.22
CA ILE A 129 -1.95 -7.18 24.31
C ILE A 129 -1.40 -5.82 23.90
N ASP A 130 -0.76 -5.72 22.72
CA ASP A 130 -0.23 -4.44 22.23
C ASP A 130 -1.34 -3.37 22.22
N ARG A 131 -2.51 -3.70 21.67
CA ARG A 131 -3.65 -2.77 21.59
C ARG A 131 -4.24 -2.39 22.95
N LEU A 132 -4.29 -3.34 23.89
CA LEU A 132 -4.78 -3.09 25.24
C LEU A 132 -3.84 -2.12 25.97
N ILE A 133 -2.54 -2.40 25.94
CA ILE A 133 -1.55 -1.56 26.64
C ILE A 133 -1.40 -0.21 25.94
N ASP A 134 -1.38 -0.17 24.61
CA ASP A 134 -1.33 1.09 23.84
C ASP A 134 -2.51 2.00 24.18
N TYR A 135 -3.72 1.43 24.40
CA TYR A 135 -4.88 2.23 24.81
C TYR A 135 -4.67 2.95 26.14
N PHE A 136 -4.14 2.27 27.16
CA PHE A 136 -3.91 2.92 28.46
C PHE A 136 -2.71 3.85 28.46
N LEU A 137 -1.65 3.52 27.71
CA LEU A 137 -0.53 4.44 27.51
C LEU A 137 -1.01 5.72 26.78
N ASP A 138 -1.88 5.60 25.78
CA ASP A 138 -2.47 6.73 25.08
C ASP A 138 -3.34 7.61 25.98
N LEU A 139 -4.06 7.02 26.95
CA LEU A 139 -4.84 7.78 27.93
C LEU A 139 -3.95 8.48 28.96
N ARG A 140 -2.90 7.80 29.43
CA ARG A 140 -1.93 8.38 30.38
C ARG A 140 -1.13 9.50 29.74
N ASP A 141 -0.75 9.32 28.48
CA ASP A 141 0.10 10.24 27.72
C ASP A 141 -0.75 11.17 26.82
N ALA A 142 -2.01 11.41 27.19
CA ALA A 142 -2.95 12.25 26.42
C ALA A 142 -2.49 13.71 26.33
N ASP A 143 -1.89 14.23 27.41
CA ASP A 143 -1.35 15.59 27.49
C ASP A 143 0.12 15.69 27.07
N VAL A 144 0.76 14.56 26.74
CA VAL A 144 2.14 14.53 26.27
C VAL A 144 2.16 14.90 24.80
N ASP A 145 2.91 15.96 24.46
CA ASP A 145 3.13 16.37 23.07
C ASP A 145 3.57 15.18 22.22
N GLU A 146 2.76 14.88 21.20
CA GLU A 146 2.95 13.75 20.31
C GLU A 146 4.34 13.77 19.66
N MET A 147 4.91 14.95 19.41
CA MET A 147 6.25 15.10 18.82
C MET A 147 7.37 14.57 19.72
N THR A 148 7.17 14.53 21.04
CA THR A 148 8.17 14.00 21.98
C THR A 148 8.24 12.47 21.96
N LYS A 149 7.17 11.80 21.50
CA LYS A 149 7.09 10.34 21.45
C LYS A 149 7.92 9.75 20.31
N ASP A 150 8.34 8.50 20.45
CA ASP A 150 9.03 7.75 19.38
C ASP A 150 8.08 7.07 18.40
N VAL A 151 6.77 7.11 18.67
CA VAL A 151 5.73 6.64 17.76
C VAL A 151 4.67 7.73 17.70
N TRP A 152 4.52 8.32 16.52
CA TRP A 152 3.55 9.39 16.30
C TRP A 152 2.28 8.84 15.71
N GLN A 153 1.14 9.18 16.31
CA GLN A 153 -0.17 9.08 15.73
C GLN A 153 -0.43 10.34 14.89
N LEU A 154 -0.53 10.15 13.57
CA LEU A 154 -0.64 11.28 12.64
C LEU A 154 -1.90 12.13 12.87
N GLU A 155 -2.95 11.54 13.44
CA GLU A 155 -4.21 12.23 13.78
C GLU A 155 -4.09 13.11 15.03
N LYS A 156 -3.07 12.90 15.88
CA LYS A 156 -2.80 13.69 17.09
C LYS A 156 -1.79 14.82 16.86
N LEU A 157 -1.18 14.89 15.68
CA LEU A 157 -0.28 15.99 15.33
C LEU A 157 -1.10 17.23 14.96
N ASP A 158 -0.64 18.40 15.40
CA ASP A 158 -1.23 19.70 15.04
C ASP A 158 -0.86 20.15 13.60
N ILE A 159 -0.97 19.23 12.64
CA ILE A 159 -0.72 19.49 11.21
C ILE A 159 -1.66 18.66 10.34
N GLN A 160 -2.04 19.23 9.20
CA GLN A 160 -2.78 18.49 8.19
C GLN A 160 -1.83 17.64 7.33
N VAL A 161 -1.79 16.33 7.57
CA VAL A 161 -0.93 15.41 6.82
C VAL A 161 -1.53 15.08 5.44
N LYS A 162 -0.75 15.29 4.37
CA LYS A 162 -1.14 14.95 2.99
C LYS A 162 -1.11 13.44 2.77
N GLN A 163 -2.27 12.80 2.76
CA GLN A 163 -2.41 11.34 2.69
C GLN A 163 -3.27 10.85 1.54
N ASP A 164 -2.90 9.71 0.93
CA ASP A 164 -3.75 8.97 -0.02
C ASP A 164 -4.93 8.31 0.71
N LEU A 165 -6.16 8.66 0.34
CA LEU A 165 -7.39 8.12 0.94
C LEU A 165 -7.53 6.60 0.74
N THR A 166 -6.91 6.05 -0.30
CA THR A 166 -6.96 4.62 -0.63
C THR A 166 -5.83 3.82 0.04
N ARG A 167 -4.82 4.51 0.59
CA ARG A 167 -3.62 3.95 1.24
C ARG A 167 -3.26 4.72 2.50
N THR A 168 -4.17 4.71 3.46
CA THR A 168 -4.02 5.47 4.71
C THR A 168 -2.93 4.88 5.61
N THR A 169 -2.12 5.76 6.18
CA THR A 169 -1.12 5.51 7.22
C THR A 169 -1.61 6.20 8.49
N ARG A 170 -1.46 5.53 9.63
CA ARG A 170 -1.91 6.06 10.93
C ARG A 170 -0.75 6.50 11.81
N ILE A 171 0.38 5.81 11.67
CA ILE A 171 1.53 6.00 12.54
C ILE A 171 2.82 6.20 11.75
N ILE A 172 3.76 6.91 12.38
CA ILE A 172 5.19 6.89 12.04
C ILE A 172 5.92 6.36 13.28
N ASN A 173 6.86 5.44 13.07
CA ASN A 173 7.61 4.81 14.15
C ASN A 173 9.11 5.12 14.00
N PHE A 174 9.71 5.71 15.02
CA PHE A 174 11.13 6.10 15.05
C PHE A 174 11.99 5.12 15.85
N LYS A 175 11.41 4.14 16.55
CA LYS A 175 12.13 3.17 17.41
C LYS A 175 13.16 2.32 16.65
N GLU A 176 13.00 2.18 15.34
CA GLU A 176 13.96 1.45 14.49
C GLU A 176 15.25 2.25 14.21
N ILE A 177 15.29 3.54 14.58
CA ILE A 177 16.49 4.38 14.54
C ILE A 177 17.21 4.21 15.87
N SER A 178 18.38 3.58 15.86
CA SER A 178 19.07 3.17 17.10
C SER A 178 19.81 4.31 17.80
N GLN A 179 20.37 5.25 17.04
CA GLN A 179 21.08 6.42 17.55
C GLN A 179 20.10 7.43 18.15
N GLN A 180 20.37 7.95 19.35
CA GLN A 180 19.40 8.76 20.10
C GLN A 180 19.31 10.18 19.55
N ASP A 181 20.44 10.87 19.39
CA ASP A 181 20.43 12.25 18.87
C ASP A 181 19.92 12.30 17.42
N LEU A 182 20.36 11.35 16.57
CA LEU A 182 19.89 11.22 15.20
C LEU A 182 18.37 10.95 15.14
N ARG A 183 17.81 10.19 16.07
CA ARG A 183 16.35 9.97 16.14
C ARG A 183 15.60 11.28 16.37
N GLU A 184 16.06 12.09 17.32
CA GLU A 184 15.43 13.38 17.62
C GLU A 184 15.58 14.38 16.47
N GLU A 185 16.75 14.42 15.83
CA GLU A 185 17.01 15.25 14.65
C GLU A 185 16.08 14.88 13.48
N VAL A 186 15.92 13.57 13.24
CA VAL A 186 15.04 13.04 12.20
C VAL A 186 13.58 13.31 12.53
N LYS A 187 13.14 13.16 13.79
CA LYS A 187 11.77 13.50 14.22
C LYS A 187 11.44 14.93 13.82
N LYS A 188 12.25 15.90 14.22
CA LYS A 188 12.01 17.32 13.90
C LYS A 188 11.98 17.57 12.38
N ALA A 189 12.93 17.00 11.62
CA ALA A 189 12.93 17.13 10.16
C ALA A 189 11.68 16.53 9.50
N ILE A 190 11.23 15.36 9.95
CA ILE A 190 10.04 14.68 9.45
C ILE A 190 8.77 15.48 9.74
N TYR A 191 8.66 16.12 10.91
CA TYR A 191 7.54 17.01 11.21
C TYR A 191 7.42 18.16 10.20
N PHE A 192 8.54 18.80 9.83
CA PHE A 192 8.54 19.83 8.78
C PHE A 192 8.20 19.25 7.40
N GLN A 193 8.72 18.07 7.06
CA GLN A 193 8.40 17.41 5.79
C GLN A 193 6.91 17.06 5.70
N LEU A 194 6.26 16.63 6.79
CA LEU A 194 4.83 16.31 6.79
C LEU A 194 3.92 17.50 6.45
N LYS A 195 4.39 18.73 6.65
CA LYS A 195 3.65 19.96 6.26
C LYS A 195 3.61 20.16 4.75
N THR A 196 4.63 19.70 4.03
CA THR A 196 4.81 19.99 2.59
C THR A 196 4.66 18.75 1.72
N GLU A 197 5.20 17.62 2.15
CA GLU A 197 5.26 16.36 1.44
C GLU A 197 4.09 15.42 1.75
N SER A 198 3.89 14.44 0.86
CA SER A 198 2.93 13.37 1.14
C SER A 198 3.49 12.37 2.15
N ILE A 199 2.63 11.77 2.98
CA ILE A 199 3.03 10.68 3.89
C ILE A 199 3.73 9.51 3.15
N GLY A 200 3.36 9.28 1.88
CA GLY A 200 4.02 8.28 1.05
C GLY A 200 5.47 8.63 0.68
N THR A 201 5.84 9.91 0.67
CA THR A 201 7.22 10.38 0.55
C THR A 201 7.96 10.13 1.86
N VAL A 202 7.40 10.60 2.97
CA VAL A 202 7.94 10.46 4.33
C VAL A 202 8.21 9.00 4.69
N LYS A 203 7.31 8.08 4.33
CA LYS A 203 7.55 6.64 4.54
C LYS A 203 8.81 6.12 3.85
N LYS A 204 9.13 6.63 2.66
CA LYS A 204 10.35 6.22 1.94
C LYS A 204 11.60 6.81 2.57
N GLU A 205 11.51 8.03 3.10
CA GLU A 205 12.58 8.65 3.91
C GLU A 205 12.82 7.85 5.19
N MET A 206 11.74 7.45 5.88
CA MET A 206 11.82 6.56 7.05
C MET A 206 12.45 5.20 6.71
N THR A 207 12.13 4.59 5.57
CA THR A 207 12.80 3.36 5.14
C THR A 207 14.30 3.57 4.94
N ALA A 208 14.69 4.65 4.26
CA ALA A 208 16.08 4.96 3.97
C ALA A 208 16.91 5.24 5.24
N ILE A 209 16.38 6.06 6.15
CA ILE A 209 17.10 6.43 7.38
C ILE A 209 17.23 5.26 8.36
N ARG A 210 16.25 4.35 8.42
CA ARG A 210 16.35 3.15 9.27
C ARG A 210 17.42 2.18 8.77
N ARG A 211 17.57 2.03 7.44
CA ARG A 211 18.68 1.25 6.90
C ARG A 211 20.02 1.92 7.22
N PHE A 212 20.12 3.22 7.01
CA PHE A 212 21.33 3.98 7.33
C PHE A 212 21.69 3.89 8.82
N SER A 213 20.69 4.02 9.71
CA SER A 213 20.85 3.85 11.16
C SER A 213 21.37 2.46 11.55
N ARG A 214 20.89 1.40 10.89
CA ARG A 214 21.42 0.04 11.08
C ARG A 214 22.88 -0.06 10.67
N TYR A 215 23.23 0.48 9.50
CA TYR A 215 24.62 0.54 9.05
C TYR A 215 25.52 1.26 10.06
N LEU A 216 25.11 2.43 10.56
CA LEU A 216 25.86 3.18 11.57
C LEU A 216 26.05 2.35 12.85
N LYS A 217 25.00 1.68 13.32
CA LYS A 217 25.07 0.83 14.52
C LYS A 217 26.09 -0.30 14.39
N GLU A 218 26.28 -0.84 13.19
CA GLU A 218 27.17 -1.96 12.93
C GLU A 218 28.61 -1.50 12.65
N ASN A 219 28.78 -0.39 11.93
CA ASN A 219 30.08 0.00 11.33
C ASN A 219 30.66 1.30 11.89
N ASN A 220 29.85 2.20 12.46
CA ASN A 220 30.24 3.54 12.92
C ASN A 220 29.52 3.87 14.25
N LYS A 221 29.89 3.16 15.31
CA LYS A 221 29.14 3.14 16.60
C LYS A 221 29.21 4.44 17.39
N GLU A 222 30.24 5.24 17.14
CA GLU A 222 30.50 6.55 17.73
C GLU A 222 29.63 7.68 17.15
N VAL A 223 29.02 7.44 15.99
CA VAL A 223 28.13 8.39 15.31
C VAL A 223 26.72 8.25 15.89
N ASP A 224 26.37 9.17 16.80
CA ASP A 224 25.03 9.25 17.38
C ASP A 224 24.17 10.40 16.81
N SER A 225 24.77 11.40 16.17
CA SER A 225 24.10 12.59 15.62
C SER A 225 24.47 12.81 14.15
N CYS A 226 23.55 13.42 13.38
CA CYS A 226 23.82 13.86 12.02
C CYS A 226 24.97 14.86 11.95
N SER A 227 25.21 15.66 12.99
CA SER A 227 26.32 16.63 13.05
C SER A 227 27.70 16.01 12.89
N LYS A 228 27.84 14.73 13.25
CA LYS A 228 29.08 13.93 13.16
C LYS A 228 29.23 13.23 11.82
N LEU A 229 28.26 13.37 10.90
CA LEU A 229 28.37 12.80 9.58
C LEU A 229 29.35 13.59 8.73
N ASP A 230 30.20 12.87 8.04
CA ASP A 230 31.12 13.42 7.06
C ASP A 230 31.04 12.65 5.74
N ARG A 231 31.84 13.08 4.78
CA ARG A 231 31.90 12.45 3.47
C ARG A 231 32.42 11.02 3.53
N LYS A 232 33.36 10.72 4.43
CA LYS A 232 33.97 9.40 4.55
C LYS A 232 32.94 8.36 4.96
N ILE A 233 32.14 8.66 6.00
CA ILE A 233 31.04 7.80 6.46
C ILE A 233 30.03 7.55 5.33
N MET A 234 29.70 8.59 4.55
CA MET A 234 28.81 8.42 3.40
C MET A 234 29.39 7.52 2.32
N GLU A 235 30.67 7.65 1.99
CA GLU A 235 31.31 6.83 0.96
C GLU A 235 31.36 5.37 1.38
N GLU A 236 31.68 5.10 2.65
CA GLU A 236 31.61 3.75 3.22
C GLU A 236 30.18 3.19 3.19
N TYR A 237 29.17 4.00 3.50
CA TYR A 237 27.77 3.58 3.37
C TYR A 237 27.37 3.28 1.92
N LEU A 238 27.84 4.08 0.95
CA LEU A 238 27.58 3.83 -0.47
C LEU A 238 28.22 2.53 -0.96
N ILE A 239 29.39 2.17 -0.41
CA ILE A 239 30.04 0.87 -0.65
C ILE A 239 29.21 -0.25 -0.02
N TYR A 240 28.84 -0.11 1.25
CA TYR A 240 27.99 -1.06 1.97
C TYR A 240 26.71 -1.39 1.19
N MET A 241 26.05 -0.37 0.66
CA MET A 241 24.83 -0.53 -0.14
C MET A 241 25.09 -1.33 -1.43
N LYS A 242 26.27 -1.23 -2.04
CA LYS A 242 26.61 -2.02 -3.24
C LYS A 242 26.97 -3.47 -2.92
N THR A 243 27.51 -3.73 -1.73
CA THR A 243 27.97 -5.06 -1.30
C THR A 243 26.89 -5.87 -0.59
N GLU A 244 25.82 -5.23 -0.10
CA GLU A 244 24.68 -5.91 0.51
C GLU A 244 23.96 -6.83 -0.50
N ASP A 245 23.99 -8.14 -0.25
CA ASP A 245 23.20 -9.13 -0.99
C ASP A 245 21.73 -9.14 -0.51
N THR A 246 21.02 -8.05 -0.78
CA THR A 246 19.59 -7.94 -0.44
C THR A 246 18.69 -8.34 -1.60
N GLY A 247 19.24 -8.92 -2.67
CA GLY A 247 18.53 -9.18 -3.93
C GLY A 247 18.01 -7.92 -4.66
N THR A 248 18.20 -6.71 -4.08
CA THR A 248 17.62 -5.46 -4.56
C THR A 248 18.72 -4.54 -5.09
N LYS A 249 19.11 -4.71 -6.36
CA LYS A 249 20.15 -3.89 -7.01
C LYS A 249 19.72 -2.42 -7.30
N ARG A 250 18.76 -1.85 -6.56
CA ARG A 250 18.03 -0.61 -6.93
C ARG A 250 17.90 0.39 -5.79
N TYR A 251 19.01 1.01 -5.38
CA TYR A 251 19.02 1.98 -4.27
C TYR A 251 18.85 3.45 -4.69
N ARG A 252 18.68 3.76 -5.98
CA ARG A 252 18.50 5.14 -6.47
C ARG A 252 17.46 5.92 -5.67
N ALA A 253 16.26 5.34 -5.54
CA ALA A 253 15.15 5.99 -4.84
C ALA A 253 15.45 6.17 -3.35
N GLU A 254 16.10 5.19 -2.73
CA GLU A 254 16.46 5.22 -1.31
C GLU A 254 17.52 6.28 -1.02
N LEU A 255 18.62 6.32 -1.80
CA LEU A 255 19.66 7.34 -1.69
C LEU A 255 19.14 8.75 -1.96
N THR A 256 18.23 8.90 -2.94
CA THR A 256 17.58 10.19 -3.21
C THR A 256 16.78 10.67 -1.99
N ARG A 257 16.11 9.75 -1.29
CA ARG A 257 15.29 10.06 -0.11
C ARG A 257 16.13 10.31 1.13
N LEU A 258 17.18 9.50 1.36
CA LEU A 258 18.13 9.74 2.43
C LEU A 258 18.77 11.13 2.28
N ARG A 259 19.22 11.49 1.07
CA ARG A 259 19.76 12.81 0.80
C ARG A 259 18.78 13.93 1.12
N ALA A 260 17.54 13.82 0.65
CA ALA A 260 16.52 14.84 0.90
C ALA A 260 16.26 15.02 2.41
N LEU A 261 16.24 13.92 3.17
CA LEU A 261 16.08 13.97 4.62
C LEU A 261 17.30 14.57 5.32
N LEU A 262 18.53 14.17 4.97
CA LEU A 262 19.75 14.72 5.56
C LEU A 262 19.90 16.22 5.26
N ASN A 263 19.56 16.65 4.04
CA ASN A 263 19.52 18.08 3.71
C ASN A 263 18.46 18.83 4.53
N MET A 264 17.30 18.23 4.79
CA MET A 264 16.29 18.81 5.68
C MET A 264 16.83 18.93 7.11
N VAL A 265 17.50 17.90 7.64
CA VAL A 265 18.14 17.95 8.96
C VAL A 265 19.19 19.07 9.00
N ALA A 266 20.05 19.15 7.97
CA ALA A 266 21.06 20.19 7.83
C ALA A 266 20.45 21.60 7.89
N ASP A 267 19.32 21.82 7.22
CA ASP A 267 18.62 23.11 7.22
C ASP A 267 17.94 23.41 8.57
N VAL A 268 17.32 22.41 9.20
CA VAL A 268 16.60 22.59 10.48
C VAL A 268 17.56 22.83 11.65
N TYR A 269 18.70 22.15 11.67
CA TYR A 269 19.69 22.21 12.75
C TYR A 269 20.90 23.08 12.43
N GLN A 270 20.96 23.65 11.22
CA GLN A 270 22.08 24.46 10.75
C GLN A 270 23.41 23.68 10.79
N TYR A 271 23.40 22.46 10.24
CA TYR A 271 24.59 21.62 10.06
C TYR A 271 25.09 21.72 8.61
N PRO A 272 25.84 22.77 8.23
CA PRO A 272 26.28 22.96 6.84
C PRO A 272 27.14 21.80 6.32
N GLN A 273 27.88 21.11 7.20
CA GLN A 273 28.70 19.95 6.85
C GLN A 273 27.89 18.73 6.42
N VAL A 274 26.61 18.65 6.80
CA VAL A 274 25.69 17.55 6.46
C VAL A 274 25.01 17.78 5.11
N LYS A 275 24.94 19.05 4.68
CA LYS A 275 24.29 19.45 3.44
C LYS A 275 25.04 18.86 2.24
N ASP A 276 24.28 18.22 1.35
CA ASP A 276 24.78 17.64 0.10
C ASP A 276 25.89 16.59 0.25
N LEU A 277 25.94 15.93 1.41
CA LEU A 277 26.83 14.79 1.67
C LEU A 277 26.68 13.65 0.65
N ILE A 278 25.50 13.49 0.06
CA ILE A 278 25.22 12.57 -1.06
C ILE A 278 25.15 13.38 -2.36
N LEU A 279 26.11 13.18 -3.24
CA LEU A 279 26.26 13.93 -4.48
C LEU A 279 25.38 13.33 -5.58
N ASN A 280 25.12 14.11 -6.64
CA ASN A 280 24.38 13.62 -7.80
C ASN A 280 25.05 12.42 -8.48
N ARG A 281 26.40 12.37 -8.47
CA ARG A 281 27.19 11.27 -9.03
C ARG A 281 27.11 9.97 -8.22
N ASP A 282 26.78 10.06 -6.93
CA ASP A 282 26.65 8.89 -6.06
C ASP A 282 25.34 8.13 -6.31
N ILE A 283 24.35 8.82 -6.90
CA ILE A 283 23.03 8.26 -7.15
C ILE A 283 23.06 7.48 -8.48
N PRO A 284 22.89 6.14 -8.46
CA PRO A 284 22.99 5.33 -9.67
C PRO A 284 21.88 5.69 -10.67
N PRO A 285 22.12 5.52 -11.99
CA PRO A 285 21.14 5.84 -13.01
C PRO A 285 19.84 5.06 -12.84
N ASP A 286 18.75 5.62 -13.37
CA ASP A 286 17.42 5.01 -13.30
C ASP A 286 17.32 3.81 -14.25
N ILE A 287 17.56 2.61 -13.75
CA ILE A 287 17.36 1.36 -14.48
C ILE A 287 15.90 0.92 -14.28
N ARG A 288 15.02 1.34 -15.19
CA ARG A 288 13.60 0.97 -15.14
C ARG A 288 13.40 -0.46 -15.65
N GLY A 289 12.64 -1.25 -14.91
CA GLY A 289 12.23 -2.59 -15.35
C GLY A 289 11.34 -2.53 -16.59
N GLU A 290 11.31 -3.61 -17.37
CA GLU A 290 10.37 -3.73 -18.49
C GLU A 290 8.93 -3.70 -17.97
N ILE A 291 8.08 -2.89 -18.61
CA ILE A 291 6.65 -2.86 -18.33
C ILE A 291 6.03 -4.11 -18.97
N LYS A 292 5.26 -4.89 -18.19
CA LYS A 292 4.51 -6.02 -18.75
C LYS A 292 3.50 -5.50 -19.78
N ILE A 293 3.58 -6.06 -20.97
CA ILE A 293 2.66 -5.81 -22.08
C ILE A 293 1.66 -6.97 -22.09
N TYR A 294 0.38 -6.66 -22.34
CA TYR A 294 -0.70 -7.64 -22.41
C TYR A 294 -1.25 -7.68 -23.84
N SER A 295 -1.51 -8.87 -24.36
CA SER A 295 -2.13 -9.05 -25.69
C SER A 295 -3.62 -8.72 -25.67
N ASP A 296 -4.21 -8.44 -26.83
CA ASP A 296 -5.66 -8.21 -26.93
C ASP A 296 -6.46 -9.45 -26.49
N GLN A 297 -5.91 -10.66 -26.68
CA GLN A 297 -6.54 -11.90 -26.22
C GLN A 297 -6.51 -12.01 -24.69
N GLU A 298 -5.38 -11.69 -24.05
CA GLU A 298 -5.25 -11.60 -22.60
C GLU A 298 -6.26 -10.63 -21.99
N LEU A 299 -6.43 -9.45 -22.60
CA LEU A 299 -7.39 -8.45 -22.14
C LEU A 299 -8.84 -8.89 -22.32
N LYS A 300 -9.17 -9.55 -23.43
CA LYS A 300 -10.49 -10.15 -23.65
C LYS A 300 -10.80 -11.22 -22.59
N ARG A 301 -9.85 -12.12 -22.31
CA ARG A 301 -10.00 -13.14 -21.25
C ARG A 301 -10.17 -12.51 -19.87
N PHE A 302 -9.37 -11.49 -19.55
CA PHE A 302 -9.48 -10.77 -18.29
C PHE A 302 -10.83 -10.07 -18.15
N ASN A 303 -11.33 -9.41 -19.20
CA ASN A 303 -12.62 -8.74 -19.17
C ASN A 303 -13.80 -9.70 -19.06
N ALA A 304 -13.74 -10.86 -19.75
CA ALA A 304 -14.72 -11.93 -19.57
C ALA A 304 -14.70 -12.46 -18.13
N PHE A 305 -13.52 -12.59 -17.53
CA PHE A 305 -13.35 -12.99 -16.14
C PHE A 305 -13.98 -12.02 -15.14
N LEU A 306 -14.00 -10.71 -15.42
CA LEU A 306 -14.62 -9.72 -14.51
C LEU A 306 -16.11 -9.96 -14.27
N THR A 307 -16.82 -10.65 -15.17
CA THR A 307 -18.22 -11.04 -14.97
C THR A 307 -18.44 -11.98 -13.78
N LYS A 308 -17.36 -12.65 -13.34
CA LYS A 308 -17.36 -13.57 -12.19
C LYS A 308 -17.01 -12.88 -10.87
N VAL A 309 -16.60 -11.61 -10.92
CA VAL A 309 -16.29 -10.78 -9.73
C VAL A 309 -17.57 -10.08 -9.27
N ASP A 310 -17.66 -9.66 -8.00
CA ASP A 310 -18.80 -8.88 -7.53
C ASP A 310 -19.07 -7.66 -8.41
N VAL A 311 -20.36 -7.37 -8.64
CA VAL A 311 -20.81 -6.42 -9.67
C VAL A 311 -20.17 -5.04 -9.53
N GLN A 312 -20.01 -4.54 -8.30
CA GLN A 312 -19.46 -3.21 -8.09
C GLN A 312 -17.95 -3.16 -8.29
N THR A 313 -17.23 -4.23 -7.95
CA THR A 313 -15.81 -4.37 -8.28
C THR A 313 -15.61 -4.54 -9.78
N ALA A 314 -16.48 -5.29 -10.48
CA ALA A 314 -16.45 -5.40 -11.94
C ALA A 314 -16.67 -4.03 -12.62
N ARG A 315 -17.67 -3.27 -12.16
CA ARG A 315 -17.93 -1.88 -12.61
C ARG A 315 -16.73 -0.98 -12.37
N LEU A 316 -16.12 -1.04 -11.18
CA LEU A 316 -14.88 -0.31 -10.86
C LEU A 316 -13.78 -0.62 -11.88
N MET A 317 -13.54 -1.90 -12.17
CA MET A 317 -12.47 -2.32 -13.07
C MET A 317 -12.72 -1.87 -14.52
N LEU A 318 -13.96 -1.98 -15.01
CA LEU A 318 -14.33 -1.53 -16.35
C LEU A 318 -14.25 0.00 -16.49
N ILE A 319 -14.75 0.75 -15.52
CA ILE A 319 -14.62 2.21 -15.48
C ILE A 319 -13.14 2.60 -15.43
N HIS A 320 -12.32 1.90 -14.63
CA HIS A 320 -10.88 2.14 -14.58
C HIS A 320 -10.20 1.89 -15.94
N GLN A 321 -10.59 0.82 -16.65
CA GLN A 321 -10.11 0.51 -17.98
C GLN A 321 -10.45 1.60 -19.00
N MET A 322 -11.73 1.99 -19.07
CA MET A 322 -12.21 2.99 -20.04
C MET A 322 -11.66 4.39 -19.76
N LEU A 323 -11.39 4.71 -18.49
CA LEU A 323 -10.80 6.00 -18.12
C LEU A 323 -9.27 6.05 -18.28
N GLY A 324 -8.54 4.93 -18.19
CA GLY A 324 -7.07 4.96 -18.24
C GLY A 324 -6.40 5.83 -17.14
N THR A 325 -7.15 6.20 -16.11
CA THR A 325 -6.68 7.06 -15.01
C THR A 325 -5.83 6.27 -14.00
N ARG A 326 -5.38 6.89 -12.89
CA ARG A 326 -4.75 6.14 -11.79
C ARG A 326 -5.84 5.40 -11.01
N MET A 327 -5.51 4.21 -10.50
CA MET A 327 -6.46 3.42 -9.70
C MET A 327 -6.97 4.20 -8.48
N SER A 328 -6.11 5.00 -7.84
CA SER A 328 -6.52 5.90 -6.76
C SER A 328 -7.62 6.87 -7.20
N ASP A 329 -7.49 7.44 -8.39
CA ASP A 329 -8.40 8.45 -8.91
C ASP A 329 -9.77 7.80 -9.24
N THR A 330 -9.79 6.56 -9.76
CA THR A 330 -11.03 5.80 -9.96
C THR A 330 -11.71 5.45 -8.63
N LEU A 331 -10.93 4.98 -7.65
CA LEU A 331 -11.44 4.64 -6.32
C LEU A 331 -12.03 5.83 -5.57
N THR A 332 -11.56 7.04 -5.87
CA THR A 332 -12.06 8.29 -5.26
C THR A 332 -13.05 9.05 -6.16
N LEU A 333 -13.59 8.42 -7.21
CA LEU A 333 -14.65 9.03 -8.02
C LEU A 333 -15.85 9.39 -7.14
N ARG A 334 -16.34 10.61 -7.30
CA ARG A 334 -17.48 11.13 -6.57
C ARG A 334 -18.78 10.85 -7.29
N THR A 335 -19.89 10.83 -6.55
CA THR A 335 -21.23 10.62 -7.10
C THR A 335 -21.71 11.77 -8.00
N ASP A 336 -21.12 12.96 -7.87
CA ASP A 336 -21.37 14.15 -8.68
C ASP A 336 -20.34 14.33 -9.81
N CYS A 337 -19.64 13.27 -10.23
CA CYS A 337 -18.54 13.39 -11.20
C CYS A 337 -18.95 13.58 -12.67
N LEU A 338 -20.25 13.58 -13.00
CA LEU A 338 -20.73 13.73 -14.38
C LEU A 338 -21.40 15.10 -14.55
N ILE A 339 -20.99 15.82 -15.59
CA ILE A 339 -21.60 17.08 -16.02
C ILE A 339 -21.93 17.01 -17.52
N GLU A 340 -22.94 17.75 -17.96
CA GLU A 340 -23.24 17.93 -19.38
C GLU A 340 -22.71 19.29 -19.83
N LYS A 341 -21.97 19.33 -20.93
CA LYS A 341 -21.44 20.57 -21.52
C LYS A 341 -21.49 20.47 -23.04
N ASP A 342 -22.12 21.45 -23.68
CA ASP A 342 -22.21 21.55 -25.14
C ASP A 342 -22.74 20.27 -25.84
N GLY A 343 -23.61 19.52 -25.16
CA GLY A 343 -24.17 18.25 -25.65
C GLY A 343 -23.29 17.02 -25.42
N GLU A 344 -22.12 17.18 -24.79
CA GLU A 344 -21.23 16.09 -24.40
C GLU A 344 -21.26 15.83 -22.89
N THR A 345 -21.23 14.55 -22.50
CA THR A 345 -21.05 14.17 -21.11
C THR A 345 -19.56 14.22 -20.75
N ILE A 346 -19.23 15.07 -19.77
CA ILE A 346 -17.88 15.26 -19.26
C ILE A 346 -17.75 14.62 -17.87
N ILE A 347 -16.64 13.92 -17.63
CA ILE A 347 -16.30 13.44 -16.29
C ILE A 347 -15.33 14.40 -15.59
N GLN A 348 -15.63 14.73 -14.34
CA GLN A 348 -14.76 15.50 -13.44
C GLN A 348 -14.02 14.56 -12.48
N ILE A 349 -12.69 14.57 -12.53
CA ILE A 349 -11.83 13.70 -11.70
C ILE A 349 -10.97 14.56 -10.77
N HIS A 350 -11.23 14.47 -9.46
CA HIS A 350 -10.44 15.14 -8.44
C HIS A 350 -9.17 14.34 -8.12
N GLN A 351 -8.00 14.75 -8.62
CA GLN A 351 -6.75 14.07 -8.26
C GLN A 351 -6.22 14.55 -6.92
N MET A 352 -5.80 13.58 -6.11
CA MET A 352 -5.21 13.80 -4.77
C MET A 352 -3.89 14.58 -4.78
N LYS A 353 -3.13 14.57 -5.89
CA LYS A 353 -1.74 15.07 -5.95
C LYS A 353 -1.49 16.25 -6.86
N THR A 354 -2.37 16.48 -7.83
CA THR A 354 -2.01 17.29 -9.01
C THR A 354 -2.96 18.45 -9.25
N HIS A 355 -4.23 18.23 -9.57
CA HIS A 355 -5.36 19.18 -9.64
C HIS A 355 -6.62 18.35 -10.01
N PHE A 356 -7.83 18.95 -10.07
CA PHE A 356 -8.93 18.30 -10.77
C PHE A 356 -8.71 18.41 -12.29
N TYR A 357 -9.14 17.41 -13.05
CA TYR A 357 -9.13 17.49 -14.51
C TYR A 357 -10.43 16.91 -15.07
N GLU A 358 -10.75 17.35 -16.27
CA GLU A 358 -11.98 17.01 -16.97
C GLU A 358 -11.65 16.34 -18.29
N LYS A 359 -12.50 15.42 -18.71
CA LYS A 359 -12.46 14.90 -20.08
C LYS A 359 -13.83 14.44 -20.56
N PRO A 360 -14.09 14.51 -21.87
CA PRO A 360 -15.28 13.90 -22.45
C PRO A 360 -15.24 12.37 -22.27
N ILE A 361 -16.41 11.78 -22.09
CA ILE A 361 -16.60 10.34 -21.99
C ILE A 361 -17.71 9.86 -22.93
N SER A 362 -17.66 8.58 -23.30
CA SER A 362 -18.72 7.98 -24.09
C SER A 362 -20.01 7.81 -23.29
N GLN A 363 -21.13 7.72 -23.99
CA GLN A 363 -22.44 7.51 -23.37
C GLN A 363 -22.49 6.19 -22.60
N GLU A 364 -21.84 5.14 -23.10
CA GLU A 364 -21.75 3.83 -22.43
C GLU A 364 -21.03 3.94 -21.09
N LEU A 365 -19.93 4.71 -21.03
CA LEU A 365 -19.22 4.95 -19.78
C LEU A 365 -20.07 5.76 -18.80
N ALA A 366 -20.79 6.76 -19.29
CA ALA A 366 -21.72 7.55 -18.47
C ALA A 366 -22.82 6.68 -17.86
N VAL A 367 -23.41 5.78 -18.66
CA VAL A 367 -24.41 4.79 -18.19
C VAL A 367 -23.81 3.87 -17.13
N LEU A 368 -22.61 3.33 -17.37
CA LEU A 368 -21.92 2.46 -16.41
C LEU A 368 -21.63 3.15 -15.07
N ILE A 369 -21.23 4.43 -15.11
CA ILE A 369 -21.01 5.25 -13.91
C ILE A 369 -22.33 5.51 -13.17
N LYS A 370 -23.39 5.87 -13.89
CA LYS A 370 -24.74 6.06 -13.31
C LYS A 370 -25.24 4.79 -12.62
N GLU A 371 -25.00 3.63 -13.22
CA GLU A 371 -25.32 2.33 -12.63
C GLU A 371 -24.48 2.02 -11.37
N ALA A 372 -23.19 2.37 -11.36
CA ALA A 372 -22.35 2.25 -10.18
C ALA A 372 -22.83 3.17 -9.03
N ILE A 373 -23.31 4.37 -9.33
CA ILE A 373 -23.92 5.30 -8.36
C ILE A 373 -25.21 4.72 -7.79
N ARG A 374 -26.13 4.24 -8.65
CA ARG A 374 -27.40 3.61 -8.22
C ARG A 374 -27.18 2.44 -7.28
N TYR A 375 -26.19 1.59 -7.57
CA TYR A 375 -25.84 0.48 -6.69
C TYR A 375 -25.36 0.97 -5.32
N ARG A 376 -24.48 1.97 -5.29
CA ARG A 376 -24.03 2.58 -4.04
C ARG A 376 -25.20 3.16 -3.24
N GLU A 377 -26.14 3.83 -3.90
CA GLU A 377 -27.31 4.40 -3.24
C GLU A 377 -28.22 3.33 -2.64
N LYS A 378 -28.41 2.22 -3.36
CA LYS A 378 -29.17 1.07 -2.87
C LYS A 378 -28.52 0.41 -1.66
N GLU A 379 -27.22 0.17 -1.70
CA GLU A 379 -26.51 -0.60 -0.65
C GLU A 379 -26.10 0.26 0.56
N HIS A 380 -25.84 1.55 0.35
CA HIS A 380 -25.20 2.42 1.35
C HIS A 380 -25.84 3.81 1.48
N GLY A 381 -26.97 4.08 0.82
CA GLY A 381 -27.64 5.39 0.81
C GLY A 381 -26.89 6.45 -0.02
N LYS A 382 -27.23 7.73 0.13
CA LYS A 382 -26.50 8.82 -0.54
C LYS A 382 -25.13 9.05 0.10
N GLY A 383 -24.16 9.52 -0.69
CA GLY A 383 -22.91 10.03 -0.13
C GLY A 383 -21.86 10.36 -1.19
N LYS A 384 -20.66 10.71 -0.72
CA LYS A 384 -19.64 11.40 -1.53
C LYS A 384 -19.00 10.52 -2.61
N TYR A 385 -18.58 9.30 -2.28
CA TYR A 385 -17.83 8.42 -3.18
C TYR A 385 -18.73 7.32 -3.78
N ILE A 386 -18.43 6.92 -5.02
CA ILE A 386 -19.10 5.81 -5.73
C ILE A 386 -18.64 4.45 -5.17
N PHE A 387 -17.34 4.28 -5.00
CA PHE A 387 -16.73 3.02 -4.55
C PHE A 387 -16.28 3.16 -3.10
N THR A 388 -17.04 2.59 -2.18
CA THR A 388 -16.89 2.84 -0.74
C THR A 388 -16.33 1.65 0.03
N SER A 389 -15.77 1.91 1.20
CA SER A 389 -15.39 0.85 2.14
C SER A 389 -16.64 0.18 2.72
N LEU A 390 -16.64 -1.16 2.78
CA LEU A 390 -17.71 -1.94 3.41
C LEU A 390 -17.89 -1.61 4.90
N SER A 391 -16.81 -1.25 5.58
CA SER A 391 -16.83 -0.94 7.01
C SER A 391 -17.25 0.50 7.32
N ASP A 392 -17.09 1.41 6.36
CA ASP A 392 -17.33 2.84 6.52
C ASP A 392 -17.65 3.45 5.15
N PRO A 393 -18.94 3.54 4.78
CA PRO A 393 -19.36 4.03 3.48
C PRO A 393 -19.03 5.52 3.22
N SER A 394 -18.58 6.28 4.23
CA SER A 394 -18.10 7.65 4.05
C SER A 394 -16.71 7.72 3.40
N LYS A 395 -15.96 6.61 3.44
CA LYS A 395 -14.59 6.51 2.92
C LYS A 395 -14.54 5.70 1.62
N PRO A 396 -13.61 6.04 0.71
CA PRO A 396 -13.44 5.26 -0.51
C PRO A 396 -12.90 3.86 -0.21
N MET A 397 -13.15 2.92 -1.12
CA MET A 397 -12.57 1.58 -1.05
C MET A 397 -11.04 1.65 -1.14
N LYS A 398 -10.36 0.83 -0.35
CA LYS A 398 -8.88 0.76 -0.37
C LYS A 398 -8.40 -0.05 -1.57
N TYR A 399 -7.28 0.38 -2.15
CA TYR A 399 -6.67 -0.36 -3.27
C TYR A 399 -6.33 -1.81 -2.90
N ALA A 400 -5.81 -2.03 -1.69
CA ALA A 400 -5.48 -3.36 -1.21
C ALA A 400 -6.71 -4.30 -1.21
N THR A 401 -7.90 -3.78 -0.95
CA THR A 401 -9.15 -4.55 -1.01
C THR A 401 -9.46 -5.00 -2.44
N VAL A 402 -9.33 -4.11 -3.43
CA VAL A 402 -9.54 -4.46 -4.84
C VAL A 402 -8.50 -5.46 -5.31
N GLN A 403 -7.22 -5.20 -4.99
CA GLN A 403 -6.12 -6.09 -5.35
C GLN A 403 -6.36 -7.49 -4.78
N GLN A 404 -6.76 -7.59 -3.52
CA GLN A 404 -7.08 -8.87 -2.88
C GLN A 404 -8.25 -9.57 -3.59
N LYS A 405 -9.39 -8.89 -3.78
CA LYS A 405 -10.57 -9.46 -4.44
C LYS A 405 -10.28 -10.01 -5.83
N ILE A 406 -9.58 -9.22 -6.66
CA ILE A 406 -9.24 -9.61 -8.03
C ILE A 406 -8.23 -10.76 -8.02
N THR A 407 -7.18 -10.67 -7.21
CA THR A 407 -6.14 -11.71 -7.14
C THR A 407 -6.74 -13.02 -6.65
N ASP A 408 -7.51 -13.03 -5.57
CA ASP A 408 -8.16 -14.24 -5.06
C ASP A 408 -9.05 -14.88 -6.12
N LYS A 409 -9.83 -14.08 -6.84
CA LYS A 409 -10.70 -14.58 -7.89
C LYS A 409 -9.92 -15.11 -9.10
N ILE A 410 -8.77 -14.52 -9.45
CA ILE A 410 -7.86 -15.04 -10.49
C ILE A 410 -7.39 -16.46 -10.15
N TYR A 411 -7.01 -16.70 -8.89
CA TYR A 411 -6.59 -18.03 -8.45
C TYR A 411 -7.76 -19.02 -8.46
N GLN A 412 -8.92 -18.61 -7.95
CA GLN A 412 -10.13 -19.46 -7.93
C GLN A 412 -10.57 -19.87 -9.33
N GLU A 413 -10.54 -18.95 -10.29
CA GLU A 413 -10.95 -19.20 -11.69
C GLU A 413 -9.80 -19.72 -12.56
N ASN A 414 -8.61 -19.91 -11.99
CA ASN A 414 -7.38 -20.31 -12.68
C ASN A 414 -7.09 -19.47 -13.93
N LEU A 415 -7.26 -18.14 -13.84
CA LEU A 415 -7.05 -17.25 -14.99
C LEU A 415 -5.54 -17.18 -15.32
N ARG A 416 -5.18 -17.60 -16.54
CA ARG A 416 -3.82 -17.62 -17.04
C ARG A 416 -3.54 -16.58 -18.13
N ASP A 417 -2.30 -16.13 -18.14
CA ASP A 417 -1.73 -15.29 -19.21
C ASP A 417 -1.31 -16.16 -20.41
N ASP A 418 -0.85 -15.54 -21.50
CA ASP A 418 -0.49 -16.28 -22.74
C ASP A 418 0.68 -17.26 -22.55
N LYS A 419 1.42 -17.16 -21.43
CA LYS A 419 2.54 -18.05 -21.09
C LYS A 419 2.13 -19.18 -20.16
N GLY A 420 0.86 -19.27 -19.77
CA GLY A 420 0.35 -20.26 -18.81
C GLY A 420 0.56 -19.86 -17.34
N GLU A 421 1.12 -18.69 -17.06
CA GLU A 421 1.31 -18.19 -15.70
C GLU A 421 0.03 -17.54 -15.17
N TYR A 422 -0.11 -17.45 -13.84
CA TYR A 422 -1.25 -16.73 -13.27
C TYR A 422 -1.28 -15.28 -13.73
N PHE A 423 -2.48 -14.82 -14.09
CA PHE A 423 -2.65 -13.47 -14.59
C PHE A 423 -2.25 -12.43 -13.53
N GLY A 424 -1.30 -11.56 -13.87
CA GLY A 424 -0.80 -10.53 -12.95
C GLY A 424 -1.68 -9.29 -12.94
N PHE A 425 -2.12 -8.85 -11.75
CA PHE A 425 -2.91 -7.63 -11.58
C PHE A 425 -2.13 -6.54 -10.81
N GLY A 426 -1.79 -5.45 -11.53
CA GLY A 426 -1.06 -4.29 -10.98
C GLY A 426 -1.85 -2.98 -11.06
N SER A 427 -1.57 -2.04 -10.15
CA SER A 427 -2.30 -0.76 -10.04
C SER A 427 -2.23 0.16 -11.27
N HIS A 428 -1.31 -0.10 -12.20
CA HIS A 428 -1.10 0.70 -13.41
C HIS A 428 -1.39 -0.07 -14.70
N MET A 429 -1.89 -1.31 -14.62
CA MET A 429 -2.14 -2.19 -15.77
C MET A 429 -2.95 -1.48 -16.85
N TYR A 430 -4.18 -1.07 -16.54
CA TYR A 430 -5.05 -0.42 -17.51
C TYR A 430 -4.57 0.95 -17.97
N ARG A 431 -3.88 1.70 -17.12
CA ARG A 431 -3.26 2.97 -17.51
C ARG A 431 -2.19 2.78 -18.58
N HIS A 432 -1.38 1.73 -18.47
CA HIS A 432 -0.37 1.40 -19.47
C HIS A 432 -1.00 0.96 -20.79
N ILE A 433 -2.03 0.11 -20.71
CA ILE A 433 -2.79 -0.34 -21.87
C ILE A 433 -3.46 0.84 -22.59
N TYR A 434 -4.14 1.71 -21.85
CA TYR A 434 -4.81 2.88 -22.41
C TYR A 434 -3.82 3.82 -23.12
N GLY A 435 -2.70 4.14 -22.46
CA GLY A 435 -1.65 4.95 -23.07
C GLY A 435 -1.05 4.30 -24.33
N MET A 436 -0.86 2.98 -24.33
CA MET A 436 -0.43 2.23 -25.52
C MET A 436 -1.44 2.32 -26.65
N LYS A 437 -2.73 2.07 -26.40
CA LYS A 437 -3.76 2.10 -27.44
C LYS A 437 -3.88 3.49 -28.08
N LEU A 438 -3.77 4.56 -27.29
CA LEU A 438 -3.69 5.92 -27.84
C LEU A 438 -2.44 6.11 -28.72
N ALA A 439 -1.31 5.54 -28.31
CA ALA A 439 -0.08 5.59 -29.10
C ALA A 439 -0.18 4.80 -30.42
N GLU A 440 -0.86 3.64 -30.41
CA GLU A 440 -1.16 2.83 -31.62
C GLU A 440 -2.08 3.57 -32.58
N MET A 441 -3.04 4.35 -32.07
CA MET A 441 -3.92 5.21 -32.88
C MET A 441 -3.25 6.49 -33.38
N HIS A 442 -1.92 6.62 -33.22
CA HIS A 442 -1.15 7.79 -33.63
C HIS A 442 -1.61 9.13 -33.05
N VAL A 443 -2.36 9.13 -31.94
CA VAL A 443 -2.75 10.34 -31.20
C VAL A 443 -1.48 11.07 -30.76
N ASP A 444 -1.41 12.40 -30.87
CA ASP A 444 -0.21 13.17 -30.54
C ASP A 444 0.15 13.08 -29.03
N ASP A 445 1.43 13.31 -28.72
CA ASP A 445 1.96 13.14 -27.37
C ASP A 445 1.33 14.09 -26.33
N TRP A 446 0.92 15.29 -26.75
CA TRP A 446 0.28 16.26 -25.87
C TRP A 446 -1.14 15.81 -25.49
N THR A 447 -1.91 15.33 -26.47
CA THR A 447 -3.25 14.77 -26.23
C THR A 447 -3.19 13.52 -25.35
N ILE A 448 -2.23 12.61 -25.59
CA ILE A 448 -2.00 11.44 -24.70
C ILE A 448 -1.72 11.88 -23.27
N ALA A 449 -0.83 12.86 -23.08
CA ALA A 449 -0.51 13.39 -21.76
C ALA A 449 -1.74 13.98 -21.06
N ARG A 450 -2.55 14.76 -21.78
CA ARG A 450 -3.76 15.38 -21.25
C ARG A 450 -4.82 14.36 -20.85
N LEU A 451 -5.12 13.38 -21.72
CA LEU A 451 -6.09 12.31 -21.45
C LEU A 451 -5.71 11.42 -20.25
N LEU A 452 -4.41 11.26 -20.01
CA LEU A 452 -3.88 10.53 -18.87
C LEU A 452 -3.73 11.40 -17.61
N GLY A 453 -3.87 12.73 -17.69
CA GLY A 453 -3.61 13.64 -16.57
C GLY A 453 -2.13 13.71 -16.17
N HIS A 454 -1.24 13.77 -17.17
CA HIS A 454 0.20 14.03 -16.98
C HIS A 454 0.50 15.52 -16.97
N ARG A 455 1.37 15.95 -16.05
CA ARG A 455 1.92 17.32 -16.03
C ARG A 455 3.04 17.56 -17.05
N SER A 456 3.60 16.50 -17.63
CA SER A 456 4.70 16.60 -18.60
C SER A 456 4.67 15.46 -19.62
N LEU A 457 5.29 15.70 -20.78
CA LEU A 457 5.39 14.73 -21.88
C LEU A 457 6.43 13.62 -21.62
N ARG A 458 7.29 13.77 -20.61
CA ARG A 458 8.45 12.89 -20.35
C ARG A 458 8.09 11.41 -20.23
N ASN A 459 6.87 11.10 -19.80
CA ASN A 459 6.40 9.74 -19.63
C ASN A 459 5.65 9.16 -20.84
N VAL A 460 5.31 9.97 -21.85
CA VAL A 460 4.54 9.50 -23.02
C VAL A 460 5.37 8.55 -23.90
N LYS A 461 6.68 8.82 -24.01
CA LYS A 461 7.65 7.97 -24.73
C LYS A 461 7.61 6.49 -24.33
N TYR A 462 7.19 6.17 -23.10
CA TYR A 462 7.10 4.78 -22.66
C TYR A 462 5.94 4.05 -23.35
N TYR A 463 4.81 4.71 -23.58
CA TYR A 463 3.69 4.13 -24.31
C TYR A 463 4.04 3.90 -25.78
N ARG A 464 4.74 4.86 -26.40
CA ARG A 464 5.29 4.71 -27.77
C ARG A 464 6.22 3.52 -27.87
N LYS A 465 7.18 3.40 -26.94
CA LYS A 465 8.11 2.27 -26.91
C LYS A 465 7.39 0.92 -26.78
N MET A 466 6.35 0.85 -25.95
CA MET A 466 5.56 -0.37 -25.80
C MET A 466 4.75 -0.69 -27.06
N SER A 467 4.07 0.29 -27.65
CA SER A 467 3.34 0.14 -28.92
C SER A 467 4.25 -0.34 -30.05
N ASN A 468 5.43 0.27 -30.21
CA ASN A 468 6.41 -0.19 -31.19
C ASN A 468 6.90 -1.62 -30.94
N LYS A 469 7.02 -2.04 -29.67
CA LYS A 469 7.39 -3.42 -29.32
C LYS A 469 6.31 -4.42 -29.73
N ILE A 470 5.02 -4.11 -29.46
CA ILE A 470 3.90 -4.93 -29.93
C ILE A 470 3.89 -5.03 -31.45
N LEU A 471 3.95 -3.89 -32.15
CA LEU A 471 3.97 -3.87 -33.62
C LEU A 471 5.11 -4.72 -34.17
N ALA A 472 6.31 -4.64 -33.58
CA ALA A 472 7.45 -5.44 -33.98
C ALA A 472 7.28 -6.95 -33.69
N ASP A 473 6.61 -7.31 -32.58
CA ASP A 473 6.34 -8.70 -32.22
C ASP A 473 5.24 -9.31 -33.11
N ASP A 474 4.13 -8.58 -33.34
CA ASP A 474 3.00 -9.00 -34.18
C ASP A 474 3.39 -9.14 -35.65
N THR A 475 4.19 -8.20 -36.18
CA THR A 475 4.65 -8.26 -37.57
C THR A 475 5.79 -9.24 -37.79
N ARG A 476 6.43 -9.77 -36.73
CA ARG A 476 7.62 -10.62 -36.87
C ARG A 476 7.36 -11.85 -37.74
N LYS A 477 6.25 -12.55 -37.53
CA LYS A 477 5.89 -13.75 -38.32
C LYS A 477 5.62 -13.39 -39.79
N THR A 478 4.84 -12.35 -40.03
CA THR A 478 4.51 -11.88 -41.39
C THR A 478 5.75 -11.38 -42.12
N ARG A 479 6.62 -10.61 -41.46
CA ARG A 479 7.89 -10.14 -42.00
C ARG A 479 8.83 -11.30 -42.31
N ASN A 480 8.93 -12.30 -41.43
CA ASN A 480 9.73 -13.50 -41.69
C ASN A 480 9.18 -14.29 -42.88
N ARG A 481 7.85 -14.39 -43.03
CA ARG A 481 7.20 -15.02 -44.19
C ARG A 481 7.47 -14.25 -45.48
N LEU A 482 7.32 -12.93 -45.47
CA LEU A 482 7.68 -12.05 -46.58
C LEU A 482 9.17 -12.19 -46.93
N SER A 483 10.06 -12.21 -45.94
CA SER A 483 11.50 -12.42 -46.15
C SER A 483 11.76 -13.78 -46.81
N LYS A 484 11.04 -14.83 -46.38
CA LYS A 484 11.14 -16.16 -46.98
C LYS A 484 10.62 -16.16 -48.43
N MET A 485 9.49 -15.50 -48.71
CA MET A 485 8.97 -15.37 -50.08
C MET A 485 9.93 -14.57 -50.98
N VAL A 486 10.55 -13.51 -50.45
CA VAL A 486 11.58 -12.75 -51.18
C VAL A 486 12.80 -13.64 -51.47
N LEU A 487 13.25 -14.45 -50.50
CA LEU A 487 14.32 -15.42 -50.71
C LEU A 487 13.95 -16.50 -51.73
N GLU A 488 12.70 -16.98 -51.74
CA GLU A 488 12.19 -17.91 -52.75
C GLU A 488 12.15 -17.27 -54.15
N CYS A 489 11.87 -15.96 -54.25
CA CYS A 489 11.98 -15.23 -55.52
C CYS A 489 13.44 -15.02 -55.99
N LEU A 490 14.42 -15.29 -55.13
CA LEU A 490 15.85 -15.23 -55.45
C LEU A 490 16.41 -16.63 -55.79
N GLU A 491 15.58 -17.68 -55.87
CA GLU A 491 15.99 -18.99 -56.38
C GLU A 491 16.57 -18.86 -57.81
N GLY A 492 17.79 -19.36 -58.02
CA GLY A 492 18.53 -19.24 -59.27
C GLY A 492 19.39 -17.98 -59.43
N TRP A 493 19.41 -17.09 -58.43
CA TRP A 493 20.37 -15.98 -58.29
C TRP A 493 21.36 -16.23 -57.14
N GLU A 494 21.59 -17.49 -56.75
CA GLU A 494 22.37 -17.77 -55.53
C GLU A 494 23.83 -17.30 -55.64
N GLU A 495 24.47 -17.41 -56.82
CA GLU A 495 25.84 -16.94 -57.02
C GLU A 495 25.95 -15.41 -57.04
N GLU A 496 25.05 -14.70 -57.71
CA GLU A 496 25.02 -13.23 -57.72
C GLU A 496 24.64 -12.65 -56.36
N TYR A 497 23.71 -13.29 -55.65
CA TYR A 497 23.31 -12.90 -54.30
C TYR A 497 24.45 -13.09 -53.30
N GLU A 498 25.20 -14.20 -53.38
CA GLU A 498 26.36 -14.44 -52.51
C GLU A 498 27.51 -13.47 -52.80
N GLN A 499 27.73 -13.05 -54.05
CA GLN A 499 28.70 -11.98 -54.39
C GLN A 499 28.34 -10.62 -53.76
N ILE A 500 27.05 -10.29 -53.68
CA ILE A 500 26.56 -9.05 -53.03
C ILE A 500 26.61 -9.18 -51.50
N ARG A 501 26.39 -10.39 -50.97
CA ARG A 501 26.36 -10.68 -49.53
C ARG A 501 27.75 -10.72 -48.91
N PHE A 502 28.74 -11.19 -49.66
CA PHE A 502 30.15 -11.23 -49.33
C PHE A 502 30.93 -10.27 -50.23
N ASP A 503 30.51 -9.01 -50.28
CA ASP A 503 31.29 -7.99 -50.96
C ASP A 503 32.60 -7.76 -50.17
N ASP A 504 33.65 -8.49 -50.57
CA ASP A 504 35.03 -8.39 -50.07
C ASP A 504 35.69 -7.04 -50.44
N SER A 505 34.98 -6.10 -51.08
CA SER A 505 35.47 -4.75 -51.37
C SER A 505 35.49 -3.78 -50.17
N LEU A 506 35.09 -4.25 -48.97
CA LEU A 506 35.13 -3.50 -47.70
C LEU A 506 36.24 -3.94 -46.73
N GLN A 507 37.38 -4.45 -47.23
CA GLN A 507 38.63 -4.51 -46.44
C GLN A 507 39.40 -3.19 -46.47
#